data_AF-A0AAU3K2N1-F1
#
_entry.id   AF-A0AAU3K2N1-F1
#
_cell.length_a   1.000
_cell.length_b   1.000
_cell.length_c   1.000
_cell.angle_alpha   90.00
_cell.angle_beta   90.00
_cell.angle_gamma   90.00
#
_symmetry.space_group_name_H-M   'P 1'
#
loop_
_entity.id
_entity.type
_entity.pdbx_description
1 polymer ?
#
loop_
_entity_poly.entity_id
_entity_poly.type
_entity_poly.pdbx_seq_one_letter_code
_entity_poly.pdbx_strand_id
1 'polypeptide(L)' 'MGKGRTTVAAATAAIKRDTVKNPAPRPDQTQGALADRHIRHHTPDSLYGDDSATDNQKGTDA' A
#
# COMPACT_ATOMS: atom_id res chain seq x y z
N MET A 1 10.43 10.87 -31.75
CA MET A 1 9.81 9.56 -31.48
C MET A 1 9.95 9.24 -30.00
N GLY A 2 8.93 9.51 -29.19
CA GLY A 2 8.97 9.26 -27.74
C GLY A 2 8.87 7.77 -27.47
N LYS A 3 9.98 7.10 -27.19
CA LYS A 3 9.97 5.75 -26.62
C LYS A 3 9.38 5.85 -25.22
N GLY A 4 8.07 5.65 -25.10
CA GLY A 4 7.38 5.50 -23.84
C GLY A 4 8.06 4.39 -23.04
N ARG A 5 8.91 4.77 -22.09
CA ARG A 5 9.44 3.86 -21.09
C ARG A 5 8.24 3.38 -20.32
N THR A 6 7.80 2.15 -20.55
CA THR A 6 6.66 1.59 -19.85
C THR A 6 6.98 1.62 -18.36
N THR A 7 6.13 2.26 -17.57
CA THR A 7 6.33 2.47 -16.12
C THR A 7 6.60 1.14 -15.41
N VAL A 8 5.94 0.08 -15.86
CA VAL A 8 6.14 -1.30 -15.40
C VAL A 8 7.56 -1.79 -15.67
N ALA A 9 8.10 -1.63 -16.88
CA ALA A 9 9.46 -2.11 -17.20
C ALA A 9 10.53 -1.33 -16.42
N ALA A 10 10.32 -0.03 -16.20
CA ALA A 10 11.20 0.79 -15.37
C ALA A 10 11.17 0.33 -13.90
N ALA A 11 9.98 0.07 -13.35
CA ALA A 11 9.80 -0.43 -11.99
C ALA A 11 10.45 -1.81 -11.81
N THR A 12 10.20 -2.75 -12.73
CA THR A 12 10.79 -4.10 -12.67
C THR A 12 12.32 -4.06 -12.72
N ALA A 13 12.90 -3.19 -13.55
CA ALA A 13 14.35 -3.02 -13.62
C ALA A 13 14.94 -2.42 -12.32
N ALA A 14 14.22 -1.50 -11.66
CA ALA A 14 14.64 -0.93 -10.39
C ALA A 14 14.59 -1.98 -9.27
N ILE A 15 13.48 -2.72 -9.15
CA ILE A 15 13.33 -3.83 -8.18
C ILE A 15 14.45 -4.85 -8.36
N LYS A 16 14.71 -5.27 -9.60
CA LYS A 16 15.77 -6.25 -9.90
C LYS A 16 17.17 -5.75 -9.51
N ARG A 17 17.46 -4.45 -9.68
CA ARG A 17 18.75 -3.88 -9.24
C ARG A 17 18.87 -3.84 -7.72
N ASP A 18 17.78 -3.52 -7.02
CA ASP A 18 17.74 -3.47 -5.56
C ASP A 18 17.93 -4.86 -4.95
N THR A 19 17.23 -5.87 -5.50
CA THR A 19 17.31 -7.24 -5.00
C THR A 19 18.65 -7.92 -5.33
N VAL A 20 19.38 -7.50 -6.36
CA VAL A 20 20.75 -8.01 -6.60
C VAL A 20 21.71 -7.52 -5.52
N LYS A 21 21.58 -6.28 -5.05
CA LYS A 21 22.45 -5.72 -4.00
C LYS A 21 22.08 -6.21 -2.61
N ASN A 22 20.80 -6.42 -2.36
CA ASN A 22 20.29 -6.99 -1.13
C ASN A 22 19.30 -8.12 -1.47
N PRO A 23 19.77 -9.39 -1.58
CA PRO A 23 18.95 -10.51 -2.04
C PRO A 23 17.86 -10.94 -1.07
N ALA A 24 17.96 -10.55 0.19
CA ALA A 24 16.96 -10.80 1.21
C ALA A 24 16.75 -9.52 2.03
N PRO A 25 16.11 -8.49 1.44
CA PRO A 25 15.76 -7.30 2.20
C PRO A 25 14.84 -7.70 3.35
N ARG A 26 15.01 -7.06 4.50
CA ARG A 26 14.10 -7.29 5.62
C ARG A 26 12.68 -7.00 5.16
N PRO A 27 11.67 -7.76 5.59
CA PRO A 27 10.30 -7.62 5.08
C PRO A 27 9.76 -6.17 5.18
N ASP A 28 10.16 -5.44 6.22
CA ASP A 28 9.80 -4.05 6.50
C ASP A 28 10.55 -3.00 5.65
N GLN A 29 11.57 -3.41 4.89
CA GLN A 29 12.43 -2.57 4.07
C GLN A 29 12.22 -2.79 2.56
N THR A 30 11.27 -3.65 2.18
CA THR A 30 10.92 -3.85 0.78
C THR A 30 10.25 -2.59 0.21
N GLN A 31 10.37 -2.34 -1.10
CA GLN A 31 9.70 -1.20 -1.74
C GLN A 31 8.18 -1.23 -1.51
N GLY A 32 7.57 -2.42 -1.46
CA GLY A 32 6.16 -2.60 -1.11
C GLY A 32 5.86 -2.17 0.34
N ALA A 33 6.68 -2.59 1.31
CA ALA A 33 6.50 -2.20 2.71
C ALA A 33 6.71 -0.70 2.96
N LEU A 34 7.64 -0.06 2.23
CA LEU A 34 7.85 1.38 2.30
C LEU A 34 6.68 2.16 1.68
N ALA A 35 6.17 1.70 0.53
CA ALA A 35 5.01 2.30 -0.11
C ALA A 35 3.76 2.19 0.77
N ASP A 36 3.50 1.01 1.34
CA ASP A 36 2.39 0.76 2.27
C ASP A 36 2.48 1.68 3.50
N ARG A 37 3.68 1.80 4.10
CA ARG A 37 3.90 2.72 5.22
C ARG A 37 3.65 4.18 4.85
N HIS A 38 4.11 4.62 3.68
CA HIS A 38 3.88 5.98 3.20
C HIS A 38 2.38 6.26 3.02
N ILE A 39 1.64 5.32 2.41
CA ILE A 39 0.19 5.43 2.27
C ILE A 39 -0.47 5.52 3.64
N ARG A 40 -0.15 4.64 4.58
CA ARG A 40 -0.74 4.67 5.94
C ARG A 40 -0.45 5.94 6.71
N HIS A 41 0.72 6.58 6.52
CA HIS A 41 1.03 7.85 7.20
C HIS A 41 0.38 9.07 6.54
N HIS A 42 0.03 9.00 5.26
CA HIS A 42 -0.52 10.13 4.51
C HIS A 42 -1.99 9.98 4.16
N THR A 43 -2.57 8.82 4.44
CA THR A 43 -4.01 8.57 4.30
C THR A 43 -4.64 8.93 5.64
N PRO A 44 -5.41 10.03 5.74
CA PRO A 44 -6.11 10.36 6.96
C PRO A 44 -7.04 9.22 7.37
N ASP A 45 -7.09 8.94 8.68
CA ASP A 45 -7.90 7.86 9.23
C ASP A 45 -9.39 8.00 8.87
N SER A 46 -9.86 9.22 8.59
CA SER A 46 -11.22 9.50 8.11
C SER A 46 -11.59 8.89 6.75
N LEU A 47 -10.61 8.42 5.97
CA LEU A 47 -10.86 7.72 4.69
C LEU A 47 -11.14 6.23 4.88
N TYR A 48 -10.69 5.65 5.99
CA TYR A 48 -11.13 4.33 6.43
C TYR A 48 -12.39 4.62 7.25
N GLY A 49 -13.54 4.55 6.58
CA GLY A 49 -14.83 4.98 7.11
C GLY A 49 -15.02 4.63 8.58
N ASP A 50 -15.62 5.56 9.31
CA ASP A 50 -15.86 5.48 10.76
C ASP A 50 -16.61 4.17 11.09
N ASP A 51 -15.88 3.12 11.47
CA ASP A 51 -16.43 1.81 11.91
C ASP A 51 -17.17 1.94 13.27
N SER A 52 -17.40 3.16 13.74
CA SER A 52 -18.28 3.47 14.87
C SER A 52 -19.77 3.51 14.49
N ALA A 53 -20.13 3.19 13.24
CA ALA A 53 -21.46 2.71 12.89
C ALA A 53 -21.67 1.28 13.45
N THR A 54 -21.57 1.13 14.78
CA THR A 54 -22.23 0.04 15.47
C THR A 54 -23.73 0.25 15.29
N ASP A 55 -24.28 -0.38 14.25
CA ASP A 55 -25.68 -0.74 14.14
C ASP A 55 -26.01 -1.70 15.29
N ASN A 56 -26.17 -1.12 16.48
CA ASN A 56 -26.53 -1.82 17.68
C ASN A 56 -27.85 -1.25 18.20
N GLN A 57 -28.87 -2.11 18.11
CA GLN A 57 -30.15 -2.13 18.84
C GLN A 57 -31.29 -1.32 18.17
N LYS A 58 -32.47 -1.87 17.86
CA LYS A 58 -33.11 -3.12 18.27
C LYS A 58 -34.33 -3.32 17.35
N GLY A 59 -34.31 -4.34 16.50
CA GLY A 59 -35.56 -5.03 16.20
C GLY A 59 -36.01 -5.73 17.49
N THR A 60 -37.22 -5.45 17.95
CA THR A 60 -38.28 -6.43 18.26
C THR A 60 -39.37 -5.72 19.10
N ASP A 61 -40.60 -5.82 18.59
CA ASP A 61 -41.89 -6.00 19.27
C ASP A 61 -42.23 -5.30 20.62
N ALA A 62 -43.21 -4.39 20.57
CA ALA A 62 -44.36 -4.30 21.49
C ALA A 62 -45.42 -3.36 20.91
#